data_AF-S8AJ69-F1
#
_entry.id   AF-S8AJ69-F1
#
_cell.length_a   1.000
_cell.length_b   1.000
_cell.length_c   1.000
_cell.angle_alpha   90.00
_cell.angle_beta   90.00
_cell.angle_gamma   90.00
#
_symmetry.space_group_name_H-M   'P 1'
#
loop_
_entity.id
_entity.type
_entity.pdbx_description
1 polymer ?
#
loop_
_entity_poly.entity_id
_entity_poly.type
_entity_poly.pdbx_seq_one_letter_code
_entity_poly.pdbx_strand_id
1 'polypeptide(L)'
;MPVGSFGSSDEDDLELEYLNPGIPSSSEPPLGIDSEDSPIAPVTGANSSGPFISPFSVDEDEYFEERRSLLTSHRGSTFRKGHKMGTKFDAFIKKIEVDNEAGLTSRQLFLLNDDLKPVEPARRKWQWFNFVFFWVADSFNVNTWMIGASTIVGFGLNWWQAWLTVWVGYFIAGCFICLTGRIGAMYHISFPVVARSSFGIWGSLWPVFNRAAMACIWYGVQAWIGGTCVYLMIRSIWNSWDNIPDTIHAKPGSLLNTRDFVSFFLFWLCSLPAIWFPVHQIRHLFTVKSYVVPVAGIAFLIWSLVRAGGIGGIVHKPAKATGSDLAWGVIQGIMSSIANFATLIVNDPDFSRFAKKPKDALWSQLITIPTGFALTSLIGILTTSACTVIYGKEIWNPLDLLKYFLDDGGTGARVGVFFISMSFALAQLGTNIAANSVSAGTDMTALLPRFLNIRRGGYICAAVGIAMCPWNLLESTNSFTTYLSAYSVFLSSIAGVLISDYYFVRKGYLQIKDLYSGKSTGPYYYTFGFNWRGYTAYICGILPNIVGFVGAIGKDVPIGATYIYRLNFFAGFIASSGIYWLVNHFFPVPGCADTWNEVGDEITEVILAEDSDSTYYDEEQAHGKVPPTADEKAVY
;
A
#
# COMPACT_ATOMS: atom_id res chain seq x y z
N MET A 1 27.49 10.63 44.11
CA MET A 1 27.33 11.16 45.47
C MET A 1 25.83 11.38 45.70
N PRO A 2 25.20 10.87 46.77
CA PRO A 2 23.75 10.93 46.93
C PRO A 2 23.27 11.76 48.14
N VAL A 3 22.40 12.76 47.89
CA VAL A 3 21.53 13.46 48.86
C VAL A 3 20.33 13.99 48.04
N GLY A 4 19.07 13.98 48.49
CA GLY A 4 18.46 13.45 49.71
C GLY A 4 16.92 13.55 49.62
N SER A 5 16.20 12.99 50.60
CA SER A 5 14.73 12.88 50.62
C SER A 5 14.06 13.84 51.60
N PHE A 6 12.85 14.32 51.30
CA PHE A 6 11.94 14.98 52.26
C PHE A 6 10.46 14.64 52.00
N GLY A 7 9.71 14.40 53.08
CA GLY A 7 8.27 14.68 53.21
C GLY A 7 8.08 15.99 54.03
N SER A 8 6.91 16.36 54.54
CA SER A 8 5.57 15.73 54.54
C SER A 8 4.47 16.83 54.62
N SER A 9 3.19 16.52 54.36
CA SER A 9 2.05 16.44 55.31
C SER A 9 1.11 17.65 55.25
N ASP A 10 0.02 17.63 56.02
CA ASP A 10 -0.97 18.72 56.29
C ASP A 10 -1.95 18.94 55.10
N GLU A 11 -3.24 18.56 55.05
CA GLU A 11 -4.33 18.21 56.01
C GLU A 11 -5.29 19.40 56.35
N ASP A 12 -6.62 19.12 56.36
CA ASP A 12 -7.78 19.94 56.82
C ASP A 12 -8.16 21.26 56.06
N ASP A 13 -9.42 21.77 55.97
CA ASP A 13 -10.75 21.33 56.48
C ASP A 13 -11.98 21.98 55.74
N LEU A 14 -13.21 21.63 56.20
CA LEU A 14 -14.50 22.37 56.27
C LEU A 14 -15.63 22.24 55.21
N GLU A 15 -16.88 22.37 55.73
CA GLU A 15 -18.19 22.02 55.10
C GLU A 15 -19.19 23.21 54.95
N LEU A 16 -20.48 22.86 54.75
CA LEU A 16 -21.75 23.63 54.81
C LEU A 16 -22.20 24.28 53.47
N GLU A 17 -23.29 23.86 52.79
CA GLU A 17 -24.70 23.54 53.15
C GLU A 17 -25.64 24.77 53.16
N TYR A 18 -26.65 24.81 52.27
CA TYR A 18 -28.09 24.92 52.62
C TYR A 18 -29.08 25.06 51.43
N LEU A 19 -30.29 24.51 51.66
CA LEU A 19 -31.64 24.86 51.15
C LEU A 19 -32.14 24.47 49.73
N ASN A 20 -33.18 23.60 49.78
CA ASN A 20 -34.25 23.27 48.80
C ASN A 20 -35.47 24.22 49.06
N PRO A 21 -36.71 24.10 48.49
CA PRO A 21 -37.27 23.27 47.39
C PRO A 21 -38.24 23.99 46.39
N GLY A 22 -38.75 23.28 45.35
CA GLY A 22 -39.88 23.71 44.49
C GLY A 22 -40.31 22.71 43.37
N ILE A 23 -41.60 22.38 43.23
CA ILE A 23 -42.20 21.19 42.52
C ILE A 23 -43.69 21.51 42.13
N PRO A 24 -44.44 20.94 41.13
CA PRO A 24 -44.21 19.95 40.03
C PRO A 24 -44.43 20.58 38.59
N SER A 25 -45.15 20.14 37.53
CA SER A 25 -46.09 19.02 37.17
C SER A 25 -46.45 18.88 35.65
N SER A 26 -46.73 17.64 35.16
CA SER A 26 -47.68 17.20 34.06
C SER A 26 -47.59 17.77 32.62
N SER A 27 -47.98 17.09 31.51
CA SER A 27 -48.44 15.70 31.20
C SER A 27 -48.52 15.45 29.66
N GLU A 28 -48.58 14.19 29.21
CA GLU A 28 -48.82 13.73 27.80
C GLU A 28 -50.31 13.34 27.54
N PRO A 29 -50.70 12.62 26.45
CA PRO A 29 -50.78 12.93 24.99
C PRO A 29 -52.28 12.81 24.51
N PRO A 30 -52.75 12.19 23.39
CA PRO A 30 -52.23 11.79 22.05
C PRO A 30 -53.19 12.15 20.85
N LEU A 31 -53.04 11.47 19.69
CA LEU A 31 -53.94 11.38 18.49
C LEU A 31 -53.87 12.53 17.46
N GLY A 32 -54.16 12.34 16.15
CA GLY A 32 -54.69 11.16 15.42
C GLY A 32 -54.31 11.11 13.91
N ILE A 33 -55.05 10.32 13.12
CA ILE A 33 -54.81 9.94 11.70
C ILE A 33 -55.83 10.62 10.77
N ASP A 34 -55.53 10.83 9.48
CA ASP A 34 -56.50 10.69 8.36
C ASP A 34 -55.82 10.61 6.97
N SER A 35 -56.58 10.29 5.91
CA SER A 35 -56.10 9.80 4.61
C SER A 35 -56.97 10.22 3.39
N GLU A 36 -56.56 9.80 2.19
CA GLU A 36 -57.25 9.97 0.87
C GLU A 36 -57.17 11.41 0.30
N ASP A 37 -57.16 11.68 -1.01
CA ASP A 37 -58.05 11.19 -2.09
C ASP A 37 -57.41 11.26 -3.52
N SER A 38 -58.04 10.70 -4.57
CA SER A 38 -57.58 10.75 -5.98
C SER A 38 -58.60 10.29 -7.05
N PRO A 39 -58.88 11.12 -8.08
CA PRO A 39 -59.19 10.66 -9.46
C PRO A 39 -58.47 11.50 -10.56
N ILE A 40 -58.19 11.14 -11.83
CA ILE A 40 -58.32 9.99 -12.78
C ILE A 40 -58.84 10.47 -14.16
N ALA A 41 -57.97 10.40 -15.19
CA ALA A 41 -58.26 10.20 -16.65
C ALA A 41 -59.02 11.32 -17.45
N PRO A 42 -59.21 11.24 -18.81
CA PRO A 42 -58.88 10.16 -19.76
C PRO A 42 -58.32 10.49 -21.19
N VAL A 43 -57.43 9.60 -21.68
CA VAL A 43 -57.40 8.90 -23.02
C VAL A 43 -57.31 9.65 -24.38
N THR A 44 -56.27 9.31 -25.18
CA THR A 44 -56.28 8.78 -26.58
C THR A 44 -54.82 8.66 -27.11
N GLY A 45 -54.38 7.70 -27.95
CA GLY A 45 -54.96 6.43 -28.44
C GLY A 45 -54.04 5.69 -29.45
N ALA A 46 -54.30 4.37 -29.68
CA ALA A 46 -53.89 3.51 -30.82
C ALA A 46 -52.41 3.03 -31.04
N ASN A 47 -52.17 1.77 -30.64
CA ASN A 47 -51.47 0.66 -31.32
C ASN A 47 -50.36 0.86 -32.38
N SER A 48 -49.23 0.19 -32.17
CA SER A 48 -48.70 -0.83 -33.11
C SER A 48 -47.86 -1.88 -32.35
N SER A 49 -47.66 -3.08 -32.91
CA SER A 49 -47.03 -4.22 -32.22
C SER A 49 -45.90 -4.88 -33.03
N GLY A 50 -44.76 -5.10 -32.38
CA GLY A 50 -43.59 -5.81 -32.89
C GLY A 50 -42.56 -6.01 -31.77
N PRO A 51 -41.79 -7.11 -31.75
CA PRO A 51 -40.94 -7.45 -30.61
C PRO A 51 -39.67 -6.59 -30.53
N PHE A 52 -39.37 -6.06 -29.35
CA PHE A 52 -38.07 -5.47 -29.03
C PHE A 52 -36.99 -6.57 -28.97
N ILE A 53 -35.96 -6.45 -29.81
CA ILE A 53 -34.75 -7.28 -29.70
C ILE A 53 -33.79 -6.64 -28.70
N SER A 54 -33.41 -7.38 -27.66
CA SER A 54 -32.40 -6.97 -26.68
C SER A 54 -30.99 -7.24 -27.22
N PRO A 55 -30.08 -6.24 -27.28
CA PRO A 55 -28.71 -6.43 -27.72
C PRO A 55 -27.75 -6.77 -26.56
N PHE A 56 -28.13 -7.69 -25.67
CA PHE A 56 -27.28 -8.14 -24.54
C PHE A 56 -27.41 -9.64 -24.25
N SER A 57 -26.68 -10.44 -25.04
CA SER A 57 -26.20 -11.78 -24.67
C SER A 57 -25.15 -12.24 -25.69
N VAL A 58 -23.90 -11.82 -25.49
CA VAL A 58 -22.72 -12.54 -25.98
C VAL A 58 -22.06 -13.05 -24.71
N ASP A 59 -22.03 -14.36 -24.49
CA ASP A 59 -21.36 -14.91 -23.32
C ASP A 59 -19.85 -14.70 -23.45
N GLU A 60 -19.25 -13.98 -22.49
CA GLU A 60 -17.80 -13.72 -22.51
C GLU A 60 -17.01 -15.04 -22.52
N ASP A 61 -17.53 -16.09 -21.87
CA ASP A 61 -16.97 -17.44 -21.89
C ASP A 61 -16.97 -18.09 -23.29
N GLU A 62 -17.96 -17.83 -24.15
CA GLU A 62 -18.01 -18.36 -25.51
C GLU A 62 -16.91 -17.73 -26.39
N TYR A 63 -16.68 -16.41 -26.24
CA TYR A 63 -15.54 -15.73 -26.87
C TYR A 63 -14.18 -16.23 -26.36
N PHE A 64 -14.07 -16.57 -25.06
CA PHE A 64 -12.86 -17.17 -24.51
C PHE A 64 -12.65 -18.62 -24.97
N GLU A 65 -13.69 -19.43 -25.11
CA GLU A 65 -13.64 -20.77 -25.70
C GLU A 65 -13.25 -20.70 -27.19
N GLU A 66 -13.82 -19.78 -27.98
CA GLU A 66 -13.48 -19.59 -29.39
C GLU A 66 -11.99 -19.21 -29.54
N ARG A 67 -11.50 -18.19 -28.83
CA ARG A 67 -10.06 -17.85 -28.82
C ARG A 67 -9.19 -19.03 -28.37
N ARG A 68 -9.60 -19.80 -27.35
CA ARG A 68 -8.88 -20.98 -26.87
C ARG A 68 -8.84 -22.10 -27.92
N SER A 69 -9.91 -22.25 -28.70
CA SER A 69 -10.00 -23.19 -29.83
C SER A 69 -9.08 -22.76 -30.99
N LEU A 70 -9.03 -21.47 -31.34
CA LEU A 70 -8.19 -20.94 -32.41
C LEU A 70 -6.70 -21.08 -32.07
N LEU A 71 -6.31 -20.75 -30.83
CA LEU A 71 -4.95 -20.93 -30.30
C LEU A 71 -4.53 -22.40 -30.19
N THR A 72 -5.47 -23.34 -30.09
CA THR A 72 -5.18 -24.79 -30.14
C THR A 72 -5.23 -25.37 -31.56
N SER A 73 -6.02 -24.77 -32.47
CA SER A 73 -6.12 -25.15 -33.88
C SER A 73 -4.82 -24.85 -34.65
N HIS A 74 -4.26 -23.64 -34.51
CA HIS A 74 -2.94 -23.28 -35.09
C HIS A 74 -1.76 -24.08 -34.49
N ARG A 75 -1.99 -24.87 -33.44
CA ARG A 75 -0.98 -25.74 -32.82
C ARG A 75 -0.70 -27.03 -33.61
N GLY A 76 -1.48 -27.32 -34.65
CA GLY A 76 -1.48 -28.61 -35.35
C GLY A 76 -0.56 -28.76 -36.56
N SER A 77 -0.14 -27.68 -37.24
CA SER A 77 0.30 -27.75 -38.65
C SER A 77 1.73 -27.30 -38.97
N THR A 78 2.50 -26.71 -38.05
CA THR A 78 3.88 -26.25 -38.34
C THR A 78 4.85 -26.40 -37.17
N PHE A 79 5.45 -27.59 -36.99
CA PHE A 79 6.88 -27.75 -36.62
C PHE A 79 7.29 -29.23 -36.68
N ARG A 80 7.99 -29.68 -37.73
CA ARG A 80 8.52 -31.06 -37.82
C ARG A 80 9.88 -31.16 -38.50
N LYS A 81 10.94 -30.64 -37.85
CA LYS A 81 12.33 -31.04 -38.11
C LYS A 81 13.26 -30.67 -36.93
N GLY A 82 13.89 -31.69 -36.35
CA GLY A 82 15.24 -31.63 -35.76
C GLY A 82 15.49 -30.76 -34.53
N HIS A 83 15.17 -31.27 -33.33
CA HIS A 83 16.15 -31.39 -32.23
C HIS A 83 15.75 -32.54 -31.29
N LYS A 84 16.72 -33.21 -30.65
CA LYS A 84 16.48 -34.39 -29.80
C LYS A 84 16.57 -34.05 -28.30
N MET A 85 15.43 -34.19 -27.63
CA MET A 85 15.33 -34.85 -26.31
C MET A 85 15.96 -34.17 -25.08
N GLY A 86 15.35 -33.08 -24.60
CA GLY A 86 15.36 -32.69 -23.18
C GLY A 86 14.19 -33.34 -22.43
N THR A 87 14.35 -34.59 -21.97
CA THR A 87 13.20 -35.39 -21.48
C THR A 87 12.88 -35.22 -20.00
N LYS A 88 11.56 -35.18 -19.70
CA LYS A 88 10.93 -35.02 -18.37
C LYS A 88 11.22 -33.68 -17.68
N PHE A 89 12.47 -33.22 -17.61
CA PHE A 89 12.81 -31.95 -16.96
C PHE A 89 12.18 -30.76 -17.69
N ASP A 90 12.39 -30.63 -19.00
CA ASP A 90 11.80 -29.54 -19.80
C ASP A 90 10.27 -29.57 -19.79
N ALA A 91 9.67 -30.78 -19.71
CA ALA A 91 8.23 -30.95 -19.57
C ALA A 91 7.71 -30.55 -18.18
N PHE A 92 8.53 -30.68 -17.13
CA PHE A 92 8.23 -30.16 -15.79
C PHE A 92 8.40 -28.63 -15.74
N ILE A 93 9.48 -28.09 -16.31
CA ILE A 93 9.69 -26.64 -16.46
C ILE A 93 8.52 -26.00 -17.22
N LYS A 94 8.10 -26.61 -18.34
CA LYS A 94 6.93 -26.17 -19.12
C LYS A 94 5.57 -26.37 -18.43
N LYS A 95 5.51 -27.14 -17.34
CA LYS A 95 4.32 -27.29 -16.49
C LYS A 95 4.29 -26.27 -15.34
N ILE A 96 5.45 -25.79 -14.88
CA ILE A 96 5.55 -24.71 -13.88
C ILE A 96 5.64 -23.31 -14.50
N GLU A 97 5.80 -23.21 -15.82
CA GLU A 97 5.68 -21.94 -16.55
C GLU A 97 4.32 -21.25 -16.32
N VAL A 98 4.29 -19.94 -16.57
CA VAL A 98 3.06 -19.17 -16.79
C VAL A 98 2.80 -19.15 -18.30
N ASP A 99 1.54 -18.99 -18.71
CA ASP A 99 1.21 -18.75 -20.12
C ASP A 99 1.96 -17.51 -20.65
N ASN A 100 2.49 -17.62 -21.87
CA ASN A 100 3.37 -16.64 -22.51
C ASN A 100 3.17 -16.68 -24.03
N GLU A 101 3.53 -15.60 -24.72
CA GLU A 101 3.50 -15.54 -26.20
C GLU A 101 4.41 -16.61 -26.83
N ALA A 102 3.95 -17.18 -27.94
CA ALA A 102 4.75 -18.14 -28.70
C ALA A 102 5.92 -17.44 -29.41
N GLY A 103 7.08 -18.09 -29.46
CA GLY A 103 8.28 -17.58 -30.14
C GLY A 103 9.20 -16.69 -29.30
N LEU A 104 8.79 -16.26 -28.09
CA LEU A 104 9.65 -15.44 -27.22
C LEU A 104 10.97 -16.14 -26.89
N THR A 105 12.09 -15.42 -27.06
CA THR A 105 13.42 -15.86 -26.63
C THR A 105 13.52 -15.93 -25.11
N SER A 106 14.50 -16.69 -24.61
CA SER A 106 14.75 -16.78 -23.16
C SER A 106 14.98 -15.42 -22.48
N ARG A 107 15.50 -14.41 -23.19
CA ARG A 107 15.64 -13.04 -22.63
C ARG A 107 14.30 -12.32 -22.51
N GLN A 108 13.41 -12.46 -23.49
CA GLN A 108 12.06 -11.88 -23.41
C GLN A 108 11.20 -12.56 -22.34
N LEU A 109 11.35 -13.88 -22.14
CA LEU A 109 10.72 -14.62 -21.03
C LEU A 109 11.23 -14.22 -19.62
N PHE A 110 12.29 -13.41 -19.54
CA PHE A 110 12.74 -12.76 -18.29
C PHE A 110 12.30 -11.28 -18.18
N LEU A 111 11.47 -10.78 -19.10
CA LEU A 111 11.00 -9.38 -19.11
C LEU A 111 9.47 -9.23 -19.30
N LEU A 112 8.83 -10.17 -20.00
CA LEU A 112 7.39 -10.22 -20.27
C LEU A 112 6.65 -11.22 -19.38
N ASN A 113 5.42 -10.85 -19.03
CA ASN A 113 4.34 -11.66 -18.47
C ASN A 113 3.04 -10.85 -18.64
N ASP A 114 1.88 -11.47 -18.82
CA ASP A 114 0.60 -10.76 -19.03
C ASP A 114 0.16 -9.86 -17.85
N ASP A 115 0.61 -10.16 -16.62
CA ASP A 115 0.40 -9.30 -15.44
C ASP A 115 1.30 -8.04 -15.42
N LEU A 116 2.38 -8.02 -16.22
CA LEU A 116 3.36 -6.92 -16.33
C LEU A 116 3.16 -6.01 -17.54
N LYS A 117 2.44 -6.45 -18.57
CA LYS A 117 2.15 -5.65 -19.76
C LYS A 117 1.46 -4.32 -19.39
N PRO A 118 1.55 -3.27 -20.24
CA PRO A 118 0.75 -2.06 -20.06
C PRO A 118 -0.74 -2.44 -20.04
N VAL A 119 -1.53 -1.81 -19.16
CA VAL A 119 -2.96 -2.11 -19.06
C VAL A 119 -3.68 -1.62 -20.32
N GLU A 120 -4.31 -2.54 -21.05
CA GLU A 120 -5.05 -2.23 -22.27
C GLU A 120 -6.34 -1.45 -21.95
N PRO A 121 -6.85 -0.60 -22.87
CA PRO A 121 -7.98 0.30 -22.60
C PRO A 121 -9.23 -0.37 -22.01
N ALA A 122 -9.50 -1.64 -22.34
CA ALA A 122 -10.62 -2.40 -21.79
C ALA A 122 -10.50 -2.66 -20.26
N ARG A 123 -9.28 -2.78 -19.71
CA ARG A 123 -9.03 -2.97 -18.26
C ARG A 123 -8.85 -1.65 -17.49
N ARG A 124 -8.72 -0.49 -18.16
CA ARG A 124 -8.62 0.87 -17.56
C ARG A 124 -9.95 1.38 -16.98
N LYS A 125 -10.53 0.63 -16.04
CA LYS A 125 -11.90 0.83 -15.51
C LYS A 125 -11.96 1.75 -14.27
N TRP A 126 -10.84 2.15 -13.66
CA TRP A 126 -10.87 2.93 -12.40
C TRP A 126 -11.08 4.42 -12.67
N GLN A 127 -12.25 4.92 -12.30
CA GLN A 127 -12.54 6.37 -12.19
C GLN A 127 -12.26 6.86 -10.76
N TRP A 128 -12.25 8.19 -10.56
CA TRP A 128 -11.88 8.84 -9.30
C TRP A 128 -12.46 8.21 -8.02
N PHE A 129 -13.74 7.82 -8.02
CA PHE A 129 -14.40 7.24 -6.85
C PHE A 129 -13.84 5.86 -6.45
N ASN A 130 -13.23 5.11 -7.38
CA ASN A 130 -12.59 3.83 -7.08
C ASN A 130 -11.34 4.03 -6.23
N PHE A 131 -10.55 5.07 -6.54
CA PHE A 131 -9.43 5.50 -5.70
C PHE A 131 -9.90 6.03 -4.35
N VAL A 132 -11.03 6.75 -4.28
CA VAL A 132 -11.63 7.17 -2.99
C VAL A 132 -12.02 5.95 -2.16
N PHE A 133 -12.77 4.99 -2.71
CA PHE A 133 -13.15 3.77 -1.98
C PHE A 133 -11.94 2.90 -1.61
N PHE A 134 -10.91 2.82 -2.46
CA PHE A 134 -9.65 2.14 -2.17
C PHE A 134 -8.93 2.78 -0.97
N TRP A 135 -8.75 4.11 -0.96
CA TRP A 135 -8.05 4.79 0.13
C TRP A 135 -8.87 4.92 1.42
N VAL A 136 -10.20 5.00 1.35
CA VAL A 136 -11.08 4.86 2.53
C VAL A 136 -11.04 3.43 3.08
N ALA A 137 -11.04 2.42 2.20
CA ALA A 137 -10.87 1.05 2.63
C ALA A 137 -9.49 0.84 3.26
N ASP A 138 -8.40 1.35 2.68
CA ASP A 138 -7.07 1.13 3.26
C ASP A 138 -6.85 1.95 4.54
N SER A 139 -7.31 3.20 4.62
CA SER A 139 -7.10 4.06 5.80
C SER A 139 -7.63 3.42 7.09
N PHE A 140 -8.82 2.85 7.03
CA PHE A 140 -9.45 2.11 8.11
C PHE A 140 -8.79 0.73 8.29
N ASN A 141 -7.63 0.72 8.93
CA ASN A 141 -6.90 -0.46 9.40
C ASN A 141 -6.31 -0.21 10.80
N VAL A 142 -5.92 -1.29 11.50
CA VAL A 142 -5.47 -1.23 12.90
C VAL A 142 -4.08 -0.57 13.04
N ASN A 143 -3.22 -0.66 12.03
CA ASN A 143 -1.91 -0.01 12.03
C ASN A 143 -2.03 1.53 11.94
N THR A 144 -2.92 2.08 11.10
CA THR A 144 -3.19 3.53 11.04
C THR A 144 -3.61 4.12 12.39
N TRP A 145 -4.42 3.36 13.13
CA TRP A 145 -4.84 3.68 14.49
C TRP A 145 -3.65 3.70 15.45
N MET A 146 -2.85 2.64 15.44
CA MET A 146 -1.66 2.49 16.29
C MET A 146 -0.63 3.61 16.05
N ILE A 147 -0.44 4.06 14.80
CA ILE A 147 0.45 5.18 14.46
C ILE A 147 -0.04 6.51 15.07
N GLY A 148 -1.34 6.81 14.98
CA GLY A 148 -1.89 8.01 15.60
C GLY A 148 -1.68 8.00 17.11
N ALA A 149 -2.04 6.88 17.76
CA ALA A 149 -1.90 6.70 19.19
C ALA A 149 -0.43 6.69 19.68
N SER A 150 0.50 6.11 18.92
CA SER A 150 1.91 6.00 19.34
C SER A 150 2.61 7.36 19.47
N THR A 151 2.14 8.40 18.77
CA THR A 151 2.69 9.75 18.92
C THR A 151 2.40 10.38 20.30
N ILE A 152 1.30 10.01 20.95
CA ILE A 152 1.00 10.41 22.33
C ILE A 152 1.95 9.68 23.29
N VAL A 153 2.00 8.35 23.18
CA VAL A 153 2.67 7.49 24.17
C VAL A 153 4.20 7.52 24.04
N GLY A 154 4.71 7.53 22.80
CA GLY A 154 6.14 7.49 22.49
C GLY A 154 6.81 8.86 22.37
N PHE A 155 6.07 9.91 21.97
CA PHE A 155 6.63 11.27 21.81
C PHE A 155 6.03 12.30 22.77
N GLY A 156 5.12 11.90 23.66
CA GLY A 156 4.56 12.78 24.69
C GLY A 156 3.68 13.91 24.18
N LEU A 157 3.18 13.82 22.94
CA LEU A 157 2.28 14.83 22.35
C LEU A 157 0.90 14.80 22.99
N ASN A 158 0.20 15.95 23.01
CA ASN A 158 -1.23 15.96 23.30
C ASN A 158 -2.06 15.52 22.08
N TRP A 159 -3.37 15.33 22.27
CA TRP A 159 -4.27 14.78 21.25
C TRP A 159 -4.32 15.59 19.94
N TRP A 160 -4.28 16.93 20.01
CA TRP A 160 -4.38 17.77 18.81
C TRP A 160 -3.03 17.92 18.10
N GLN A 161 -1.92 17.93 18.84
CA GLN A 161 -0.56 17.86 18.28
C GLN A 161 -0.36 16.55 17.52
N ALA A 162 -0.72 15.43 18.16
CA ALA A 162 -0.73 14.11 17.52
C ALA A 162 -1.53 14.14 16.21
N TRP A 163 -2.77 14.64 16.25
CA TRP A 163 -3.63 14.68 15.06
C TRP A 163 -3.09 15.61 13.96
N LEU A 164 -2.47 16.74 14.32
CA LEU A 164 -1.83 17.63 13.35
C LEU A 164 -0.61 17.00 12.67
N THR A 165 0.22 16.23 13.41
CA THR A 165 1.36 15.51 12.80
C THR A 165 0.90 14.50 11.76
N VAL A 166 -0.21 13.82 12.03
CA VAL A 166 -0.85 12.85 11.13
C VAL A 166 -1.35 13.53 9.86
N TRP A 167 -2.08 14.66 9.97
CA TRP A 167 -2.54 15.43 8.82
C TRP A 167 -1.39 15.86 7.91
N VAL A 168 -0.32 16.44 8.49
CA VAL A 168 0.84 16.92 7.74
C VAL A 168 1.60 15.76 7.10
N GLY A 169 1.86 14.67 7.85
CA GLY A 169 2.58 13.50 7.36
C GLY A 169 1.85 12.77 6.23
N TYR A 170 0.54 12.54 6.35
CA TYR A 170 -0.23 11.89 5.28
C TYR A 170 -0.56 12.81 4.10
N PHE A 171 -0.59 14.14 4.28
CA PHE A 171 -0.64 15.07 3.14
C PHE A 171 0.66 15.00 2.32
N ILE A 172 1.82 15.02 2.99
CA ILE A 172 3.13 14.87 2.34
C ILE A 172 3.24 13.50 1.64
N ALA A 173 2.82 12.42 2.30
CA ALA A 173 2.78 11.09 1.69
C ALA A 173 1.84 11.06 0.47
N GLY A 174 0.67 11.70 0.53
CA GLY A 174 -0.26 11.86 -0.59
C GLY A 174 0.36 12.60 -1.78
N CYS A 175 1.16 13.64 -1.54
CA CYS A 175 1.93 14.30 -2.60
C CYS A 175 2.91 13.33 -3.28
N PHE A 176 3.66 12.54 -2.51
CA PHE A 176 4.60 11.55 -3.07
C PHE A 176 3.90 10.41 -3.83
N ILE A 177 2.78 9.91 -3.30
CA ILE A 177 1.89 8.95 -3.99
C ILE A 177 1.44 9.51 -5.34
N CYS A 178 0.99 10.77 -5.40
CA CYS A 178 0.55 11.38 -6.66
C CYS A 178 1.68 11.62 -7.68
N LEU A 179 2.94 11.77 -7.23
CA LEU A 179 4.09 11.91 -8.13
C LEU A 179 4.43 10.59 -8.84
N THR A 180 4.55 9.48 -8.11
CA THR A 180 4.77 8.16 -8.74
C THR A 180 3.51 7.66 -9.44
N GLY A 181 2.35 7.85 -8.82
CA GLY A 181 1.03 7.50 -9.35
C GLY A 181 0.74 8.10 -10.72
N ARG A 182 1.23 9.32 -11.01
CA ARG A 182 1.13 9.90 -12.36
C ARG A 182 1.80 9.02 -13.42
N ILE A 183 2.96 8.44 -13.13
CA ILE A 183 3.71 7.60 -14.09
C ILE A 183 2.86 6.41 -14.52
N GLY A 184 2.29 5.67 -13.55
CA GLY A 184 1.38 4.56 -13.83
C GLY A 184 0.08 5.01 -14.50
N ALA A 185 -0.50 6.15 -14.11
CA ALA A 185 -1.78 6.62 -14.65
C ALA A 185 -1.68 7.30 -16.02
N MET A 186 -0.48 7.69 -16.47
CA MET A 186 -0.19 8.13 -17.84
C MET A 186 0.17 6.96 -18.76
N TYR A 187 1.05 6.07 -18.29
CA TYR A 187 1.70 5.04 -19.14
C TYR A 187 1.17 3.62 -18.93
N HIS A 188 0.27 3.42 -17.97
CA HIS A 188 -0.40 2.15 -17.69
C HIS A 188 0.53 0.98 -17.32
N ILE A 189 1.73 1.29 -16.84
CA ILE A 189 2.77 0.36 -16.38
C ILE A 189 2.88 0.28 -14.86
N SER A 190 3.33 -0.87 -14.34
CA SER A 190 3.56 -1.12 -12.90
C SER A 190 4.93 -0.62 -12.42
N PHE A 191 5.11 -0.49 -11.10
CA PHE A 191 6.36 -0.01 -10.49
C PHE A 191 7.61 -0.78 -10.94
N PRO A 192 7.58 -2.12 -11.08
CA PRO A 192 8.74 -2.88 -11.57
C PRO A 192 9.17 -2.54 -13.00
N VAL A 193 8.25 -2.03 -13.82
CA VAL A 193 8.53 -1.58 -15.20
C VAL A 193 9.01 -0.13 -15.18
N VAL A 194 8.43 0.75 -14.34
CA VAL A 194 8.96 2.10 -14.09
C VAL A 194 10.41 2.04 -13.62
N ALA A 195 10.75 1.14 -12.69
CA ALA A 195 12.11 0.97 -12.20
C ALA A 195 13.15 0.61 -13.28
N ARG A 196 12.73 0.04 -14.42
CA ARG A 196 13.61 -0.23 -15.57
C ARG A 196 14.10 1.07 -16.23
N SER A 197 13.33 2.16 -16.20
CA SER A 197 13.78 3.43 -16.81
C SER A 197 14.99 4.00 -16.07
N SER A 198 14.97 4.00 -14.74
CA SER A 198 15.96 4.70 -13.92
C SER A 198 17.12 3.82 -13.47
N PHE A 199 16.90 2.52 -13.22
CA PHE A 199 17.93 1.57 -12.77
C PHE A 199 18.44 0.63 -13.88
N GLY A 200 17.74 0.55 -15.01
CA GLY A 200 18.06 -0.32 -16.15
C GLY A 200 17.34 -1.65 -16.17
N ILE A 201 17.28 -2.29 -17.34
CA ILE A 201 16.52 -3.52 -17.60
C ILE A 201 16.82 -4.67 -16.61
N TRP A 202 18.09 -4.85 -16.20
CA TRP A 202 18.48 -5.85 -15.21
C TRP A 202 18.74 -5.23 -13.82
N GLY A 203 19.15 -3.96 -13.76
CA GLY A 203 19.35 -3.23 -12.51
C GLY A 203 18.06 -2.98 -11.72
N SER A 204 16.91 -2.90 -12.37
CA SER A 204 15.61 -2.71 -11.68
C SER A 204 15.24 -3.88 -10.76
N LEU A 205 15.83 -5.06 -10.95
CA LEU A 205 15.59 -6.23 -10.11
C LEU A 205 15.95 -5.97 -8.63
N TRP A 206 16.90 -5.07 -8.34
CA TRP A 206 17.25 -4.73 -6.96
C TRP A 206 16.18 -3.87 -6.25
N PRO A 207 15.75 -2.70 -6.79
CA PRO A 207 14.59 -1.97 -6.26
C PRO A 207 13.34 -2.84 -6.09
N VAL A 208 13.05 -3.69 -7.09
CA VAL A 208 11.89 -4.59 -7.08
C VAL A 208 12.01 -5.66 -6.00
N PHE A 209 13.17 -6.28 -5.82
CA PHE A 209 13.41 -7.23 -4.73
C PHE A 209 13.28 -6.59 -3.36
N ASN A 210 13.89 -5.41 -3.17
CA ASN A 210 13.85 -4.67 -1.91
C ASN A 210 12.39 -4.34 -1.51
N ARG A 211 11.59 -3.91 -2.49
CA ARG A 211 10.17 -3.62 -2.32
C ARG A 211 9.32 -4.89 -2.10
N ALA A 212 9.58 -5.97 -2.84
CA ALA A 212 8.89 -7.25 -2.67
C ALA A 212 9.08 -7.85 -1.26
N ALA A 213 10.32 -7.80 -0.75
CA ALA A 213 10.64 -8.21 0.62
C ALA A 213 9.85 -7.40 1.65
N MET A 214 9.74 -6.08 1.45
CA MET A 214 8.95 -5.21 2.33
C MET A 214 7.46 -5.54 2.35
N ALA A 215 6.88 -5.85 1.19
CA ALA A 215 5.49 -6.31 1.12
C ALA A 215 5.30 -7.66 1.86
N CYS A 216 6.28 -8.57 1.82
CA CYS A 216 6.24 -9.83 2.58
C CYS A 216 6.30 -9.63 4.11
N ILE A 217 7.14 -8.71 4.59
CA ILE A 217 7.22 -8.41 6.04
C ILE A 217 5.93 -7.76 6.52
N TRP A 218 5.44 -6.75 5.78
CA TRP A 218 4.16 -6.13 6.08
C TRP A 218 3.01 -7.13 6.04
N TYR A 219 3.06 -8.14 5.17
CA TYR A 219 2.08 -9.22 5.18
C TYR A 219 2.08 -9.99 6.50
N GLY A 220 3.25 -10.36 7.02
CA GLY A 220 3.38 -10.98 8.33
C GLY A 220 2.85 -10.10 9.47
N VAL A 221 3.21 -8.82 9.48
CA VAL A 221 2.76 -7.84 10.50
C VAL A 221 1.25 -7.69 10.50
N GLN A 222 0.63 -7.44 9.34
CA GLN A 222 -0.83 -7.29 9.23
C GLN A 222 -1.56 -8.61 9.58
N ALA A 223 -0.98 -9.77 9.24
CA ALA A 223 -1.52 -11.07 9.60
C ALA A 223 -1.43 -11.37 11.11
N TRP A 224 -0.35 -10.96 11.81
CA TRP A 224 -0.26 -11.07 13.27
C TRP A 224 -1.36 -10.27 13.97
N ILE A 225 -1.56 -9.02 13.56
CA ILE A 225 -2.60 -8.14 14.09
C ILE A 225 -4.00 -8.72 13.80
N GLY A 226 -4.24 -9.27 12.60
CA GLY A 226 -5.46 -10.01 12.29
C GLY A 226 -5.64 -11.28 13.14
N GLY A 227 -4.54 -11.95 13.49
CA GLY A 227 -4.47 -13.04 14.47
C GLY A 227 -4.94 -12.62 15.86
N THR A 228 -4.51 -11.45 16.33
CA THR A 228 -4.97 -10.88 17.60
C THR A 228 -6.47 -10.54 17.57
N CYS A 229 -7.02 -10.13 16.41
CA CYS A 229 -8.48 -9.99 16.23
C CYS A 229 -9.20 -11.35 16.36
N VAL A 230 -8.67 -12.42 15.77
CA VAL A 230 -9.23 -13.78 15.89
C VAL A 230 -9.12 -14.30 17.34
N TYR A 231 -8.03 -14.01 18.06
CA TYR A 231 -7.90 -14.29 19.49
C TYR A 231 -9.04 -13.64 20.29
N LEU A 232 -9.31 -12.34 20.05
CA LEU A 232 -10.39 -11.62 20.73
C LEU A 232 -11.76 -12.22 20.40
N MET A 233 -12.02 -12.60 19.15
CA MET A 233 -13.26 -13.28 18.74
C MET A 233 -13.46 -14.62 19.47
N ILE A 234 -12.42 -15.46 19.53
CA ILE A 234 -12.49 -16.76 20.21
C ILE A 234 -12.68 -16.55 21.73
N ARG A 235 -11.91 -15.65 22.34
CA ARG A 235 -11.99 -15.29 23.76
C ARG A 235 -13.36 -14.74 24.14
N SER A 236 -13.97 -13.89 23.30
CA SER A 236 -15.34 -13.39 23.47
C SER A 236 -16.36 -14.51 23.63
N ILE A 237 -16.24 -15.63 22.90
CA ILE A 237 -17.13 -16.79 23.00
C ILE A 237 -16.72 -17.70 24.17
N TRP A 238 -15.42 -17.98 24.31
CA TRP A 238 -14.85 -18.89 25.30
C TRP A 238 -13.66 -18.25 26.04
N ASN A 239 -13.90 -17.67 27.21
CA ASN A 239 -12.84 -17.14 28.08
C ASN A 239 -11.78 -18.21 28.45
N SER A 240 -12.13 -19.50 28.38
CA SER A 240 -11.20 -20.62 28.58
C SER A 240 -10.07 -20.70 27.54
N TRP A 241 -10.14 -19.93 26.44
CA TRP A 241 -9.01 -19.75 25.50
C TRP A 241 -7.75 -19.19 26.17
N ASP A 242 -7.90 -18.42 27.25
CA ASP A 242 -6.77 -17.94 28.05
C ASP A 242 -6.00 -19.07 28.75
N ASN A 243 -6.69 -20.16 29.09
CA ASN A 243 -6.20 -21.24 29.94
C ASN A 243 -5.53 -22.40 29.15
N ILE A 244 -5.30 -22.22 27.86
CA ILE A 244 -4.59 -23.20 27.03
C ILE A 244 -3.12 -23.28 27.50
N PRO A 245 -2.60 -24.49 27.84
CA PRO A 245 -1.21 -24.64 28.23
C PRO A 245 -0.26 -24.14 27.13
N ASP A 246 0.71 -23.29 27.49
CA ASP A 246 1.74 -22.89 26.53
C ASP A 246 2.73 -24.03 26.32
N THR A 247 2.78 -24.50 25.07
CA THR A 247 3.65 -25.56 24.55
C THR A 247 4.77 -25.02 23.66
N ILE A 248 4.71 -23.73 23.30
CA ILE A 248 5.73 -23.07 22.47
C ILE A 248 6.94 -22.66 23.33
N HIS A 249 6.75 -22.41 24.64
CA HIS A 249 7.81 -22.09 25.60
C HIS A 249 8.70 -20.93 25.13
N ALA A 250 8.06 -19.86 24.67
CA ALA A 250 8.74 -18.66 24.19
C ALA A 250 9.55 -17.97 25.30
N LYS A 251 10.47 -17.08 24.91
CA LYS A 251 11.28 -16.32 25.86
C LYS A 251 10.38 -15.41 26.72
N PRO A 252 10.66 -15.26 28.03
CA PRO A 252 9.95 -14.31 28.89
C PRO A 252 9.94 -12.90 28.26
N GLY A 253 8.75 -12.30 28.17
CA GLY A 253 8.53 -10.99 27.54
C GLY A 253 8.18 -11.02 26.04
N SER A 254 8.26 -12.17 25.36
CA SER A 254 7.82 -12.25 23.96
C SER A 254 6.29 -12.27 23.83
N LEU A 255 5.78 -11.74 22.72
CA LEU A 255 4.36 -11.80 22.37
C LEU A 255 3.91 -13.20 21.89
N LEU A 256 4.84 -14.12 21.62
CA LEU A 256 4.54 -15.46 21.15
C LEU A 256 4.15 -16.39 22.31
N ASN A 257 3.01 -17.07 22.17
CA ASN A 257 2.59 -18.22 22.98
C ASN A 257 1.62 -19.08 22.15
N THR A 258 1.26 -20.28 22.63
CA THR A 258 0.42 -21.24 21.90
C THR A 258 -0.93 -20.68 21.47
N ARG A 259 -1.68 -20.00 22.34
CA ARG A 259 -3.03 -19.48 22.04
C ARG A 259 -2.98 -18.33 21.01
N ASP A 260 -2.04 -17.40 21.15
CA ASP A 260 -1.87 -16.26 20.23
C ASP A 260 -1.32 -16.74 18.86
N PHE A 261 -0.40 -17.71 18.84
CA PHE A 261 0.07 -18.35 17.60
C PHE A 261 -1.02 -19.12 16.86
N VAL A 262 -1.88 -19.87 17.57
CA VAL A 262 -3.00 -20.58 16.93
C VAL A 262 -4.02 -19.59 16.36
N SER A 263 -4.35 -18.50 17.06
CA SER A 263 -5.23 -17.46 16.52
C SER A 263 -4.63 -16.75 15.30
N PHE A 264 -3.30 -16.50 15.29
CA PHE A 264 -2.56 -16.04 14.12
C PHE A 264 -2.63 -17.03 12.94
N PHE A 265 -2.36 -18.32 13.19
CA PHE A 265 -2.41 -19.33 12.14
C PHE A 265 -3.81 -19.50 11.56
N LEU A 266 -4.86 -19.41 12.38
CA LEU A 266 -6.25 -19.40 11.92
C LEU A 266 -6.56 -18.19 11.03
N PHE A 267 -6.15 -16.98 11.43
CA PHE A 267 -6.32 -15.79 10.58
C PHE A 267 -5.59 -15.93 9.24
N TRP A 268 -4.32 -16.37 9.27
CA TRP A 268 -3.51 -16.61 8.09
C TRP A 268 -4.18 -17.63 7.15
N LEU A 269 -4.58 -18.79 7.68
CA LEU A 269 -5.22 -19.86 6.91
C LEU A 269 -6.53 -19.39 6.27
N CYS A 270 -7.37 -18.65 7.02
CA CYS A 270 -8.60 -18.05 6.50
C CYS A 270 -8.37 -16.91 5.49
N SER A 271 -7.17 -16.33 5.42
CA SER A 271 -6.83 -15.31 4.42
C SER A 271 -6.39 -15.89 3.07
N LEU A 272 -5.90 -17.15 3.03
CA LEU A 272 -5.40 -17.78 1.80
C LEU A 272 -6.43 -17.88 0.65
N PRO A 273 -7.73 -18.12 0.89
CA PRO A 273 -8.74 -18.09 -0.18
C PRO A 273 -8.90 -16.70 -0.81
N ALA A 274 -8.69 -15.60 -0.05
CA ALA A 274 -8.83 -14.24 -0.58
C ALA A 274 -7.72 -13.88 -1.59
N ILE A 275 -6.55 -14.53 -1.51
CA ILE A 275 -5.43 -14.38 -2.46
C ILE A 275 -5.76 -14.99 -3.83
N TRP A 276 -6.69 -15.95 -3.91
CA TRP A 276 -7.02 -16.66 -5.15
C TRP A 276 -7.75 -15.79 -6.18
N PHE A 277 -8.51 -14.81 -5.71
CA PHE A 277 -9.39 -14.00 -6.57
C PHE A 277 -8.59 -13.01 -7.44
N PRO A 278 -8.96 -12.82 -8.72
CA PRO A 278 -8.34 -11.80 -9.56
C PRO A 278 -8.50 -10.40 -8.96
N VAL A 279 -7.47 -9.56 -9.06
CA VAL A 279 -7.42 -8.20 -8.48
C VAL A 279 -8.69 -7.36 -8.80
N HIS A 280 -9.22 -7.49 -10.01
CA HIS A 280 -10.43 -6.77 -10.45
C HIS A 280 -11.74 -7.22 -9.74
N GLN A 281 -11.77 -8.41 -9.13
CA GLN A 281 -12.90 -8.92 -8.34
C GLN A 281 -12.80 -8.50 -6.86
N ILE A 282 -11.58 -8.32 -6.33
CA ILE A 282 -11.31 -7.94 -4.93
C ILE A 282 -11.94 -6.59 -4.57
N ARG A 283 -12.27 -5.75 -5.57
CA ARG A 283 -13.05 -4.50 -5.40
C ARG A 283 -14.26 -4.64 -4.46
N HIS A 284 -14.96 -5.79 -4.51
CA HIS A 284 -16.17 -6.02 -3.70
C HIS A 284 -15.84 -6.21 -2.21
N LEU A 285 -14.68 -6.80 -1.89
CA LEU A 285 -14.17 -6.87 -0.52
C LEU A 285 -13.88 -5.47 0.02
N PHE A 286 -13.31 -4.58 -0.80
CA PHE A 286 -13.05 -3.19 -0.42
C PHE A 286 -14.34 -2.39 -0.22
N THR A 287 -15.34 -2.58 -1.09
CA THR A 287 -16.68 -1.98 -0.90
C THR A 287 -17.27 -2.37 0.45
N VAL A 288 -17.35 -3.66 0.78
CA VAL A 288 -17.87 -4.12 2.09
C VAL A 288 -17.03 -3.56 3.25
N LYS A 289 -15.69 -3.61 3.14
CA LYS A 289 -14.78 -3.05 4.15
C LYS A 289 -15.05 -1.56 4.40
N SER A 290 -15.24 -0.76 3.35
CA SER A 290 -15.46 0.69 3.42
C SER A 290 -16.76 1.12 4.12
N TYR A 291 -17.70 0.19 4.35
CA TYR A 291 -18.88 0.44 5.19
C TYR A 291 -18.74 -0.17 6.59
N VAL A 292 -18.31 -1.44 6.68
CA VAL A 292 -18.32 -2.21 7.94
C VAL A 292 -17.24 -1.75 8.93
N VAL A 293 -16.05 -1.34 8.45
CA VAL A 293 -14.93 -0.97 9.33
C VAL A 293 -15.07 0.44 9.90
N PRO A 294 -15.43 1.49 9.13
CA PRO A 294 -15.65 2.82 9.70
C PRO A 294 -16.74 2.83 10.78
N VAL A 295 -17.85 2.11 10.57
CA VAL A 295 -18.93 1.99 11.56
C VAL A 295 -18.44 1.33 12.84
N ALA A 296 -17.66 0.25 12.76
CA ALA A 296 -17.10 -0.41 13.94
C ALA A 296 -16.06 0.45 14.67
N GLY A 297 -15.21 1.19 13.94
CA GLY A 297 -14.24 2.12 14.53
C GLY A 297 -14.92 3.27 15.26
N ILE A 298 -15.96 3.87 14.66
CA ILE A 298 -16.78 4.92 15.29
C ILE A 298 -17.53 4.38 16.51
N ALA A 299 -18.12 3.19 16.43
CA ALA A 299 -18.79 2.55 17.57
C ALA A 299 -17.83 2.28 18.74
N PHE A 300 -16.59 1.84 18.46
CA PHE A 300 -15.58 1.60 19.48
C PHE A 300 -15.07 2.90 20.12
N LEU A 301 -14.92 3.98 19.34
CA LEU A 301 -14.64 5.32 19.87
C LEU A 301 -15.77 5.80 20.78
N ILE A 302 -17.03 5.71 20.35
CA ILE A 302 -18.20 6.13 21.14
C ILE A 302 -18.25 5.35 22.45
N TRP A 303 -18.08 4.01 22.41
CA TRP A 303 -18.03 3.18 23.62
C TRP A 303 -16.90 3.61 24.58
N SER A 304 -15.71 3.88 24.04
CA SER A 304 -14.55 4.33 24.82
C SER A 304 -14.75 5.72 25.43
N LEU A 305 -15.34 6.67 24.69
CA LEU A 305 -15.65 8.00 25.20
C LEU A 305 -16.73 7.96 26.27
N VAL A 306 -17.79 7.15 26.10
CA VAL A 306 -18.85 6.97 27.11
C VAL A 306 -18.26 6.37 28.40
N ARG A 307 -17.39 5.35 28.29
CA ARG A 307 -16.68 4.77 29.45
C ARG A 307 -15.74 5.77 30.16
N ALA A 308 -15.22 6.77 29.44
CA ALA A 308 -14.33 7.80 30.00
C ALA A 308 -15.08 9.03 30.57
N GLY A 309 -16.42 9.02 30.63
CA GLY A 309 -17.19 10.19 31.07
C GLY A 309 -17.26 11.32 30.03
N GLY A 310 -17.06 11.01 28.75
CA GLY A 310 -17.05 11.96 27.64
C GLY A 310 -15.67 12.52 27.31
N ILE A 311 -15.62 13.51 26.42
CA ILE A 311 -14.37 14.03 25.85
C ILE A 311 -13.64 15.05 26.77
N GLY A 312 -14.29 15.51 27.85
CA GLY A 312 -13.77 16.57 28.72
C GLY A 312 -12.42 16.24 29.36
N GLY A 313 -12.29 15.03 29.93
CA GLY A 313 -11.04 14.54 30.53
C GLY A 313 -9.93 14.19 29.52
N ILE A 314 -10.20 14.29 28.22
CA ILE A 314 -9.25 14.06 27.13
C ILE A 314 -8.69 15.39 26.63
N VAL A 315 -9.56 16.36 26.32
CA VAL A 315 -9.12 17.59 25.64
C VAL A 315 -8.24 18.50 26.49
N HIS A 316 -8.36 18.42 27.82
CA HIS A 316 -7.60 19.23 28.77
C HIS A 316 -6.23 18.64 29.16
N LYS A 317 -5.85 17.45 28.65
CA LYS A 317 -4.55 16.85 29.00
C LYS A 317 -3.41 17.59 28.28
N PRO A 318 -2.43 18.16 29.01
CA PRO A 318 -1.27 18.82 28.42
C PRO A 318 -0.35 17.80 27.74
N ALA A 319 0.56 18.29 26.90
CA ALA A 319 1.65 17.48 26.38
C ALA A 319 2.62 17.13 27.52
N LYS A 320 3.18 15.92 27.50
CA LYS A 320 4.28 15.51 28.38
C LYS A 320 5.62 16.06 27.89
N ALA A 321 5.80 16.13 26.57
CA ALA A 321 7.00 16.69 25.96
C ALA A 321 6.93 18.22 25.94
N THR A 322 8.06 18.87 26.20
CA THR A 322 8.21 20.34 26.16
C THR A 322 9.49 20.73 25.42
N GLY A 323 9.67 22.02 25.12
CA GLY A 323 10.90 22.54 24.52
C GLY A 323 11.34 21.83 23.24
N SER A 324 12.60 21.40 23.18
CA SER A 324 13.18 20.72 22.01
C SER A 324 12.59 19.32 21.79
N ASP A 325 12.25 18.60 22.86
CA ASP A 325 11.68 17.26 22.76
C ASP A 325 10.27 17.29 22.16
N LEU A 326 9.48 18.33 22.45
CA LEU A 326 8.20 18.56 21.79
C LEU A 326 8.38 18.79 20.28
N ALA A 327 9.34 19.62 19.87
CA ALA A 327 9.62 19.89 18.46
C ALA A 327 10.08 18.62 17.71
N TRP A 328 10.98 17.84 18.31
CA TRP A 328 11.41 16.56 17.75
C TRP A 328 10.32 15.48 17.80
N GLY A 329 9.41 15.52 18.77
CA GLY A 329 8.22 14.66 18.82
C GLY A 329 7.25 14.94 17.68
N VAL A 330 7.00 16.22 17.39
CA VAL A 330 6.19 16.66 16.23
C VAL A 330 6.82 16.19 14.92
N ILE A 331 8.14 16.37 14.75
CA ILE A 331 8.87 15.88 13.55
C ILE A 331 8.75 14.35 13.42
N GLN A 332 8.99 13.60 14.50
CA GLN A 332 8.93 12.13 14.46
C GLN A 332 7.49 11.61 14.24
N GLY A 333 6.46 12.32 14.68
CA GLY A 333 5.06 12.02 14.34
C GLY A 333 4.80 12.14 12.84
N ILE A 334 5.17 13.26 12.23
CA ILE A 334 5.04 13.50 10.77
C ILE A 334 5.80 12.41 9.99
N MET A 335 7.03 12.11 10.41
CA MET A 335 7.88 11.12 9.77
C MET A 335 7.39 9.68 9.95
N SER A 336 6.65 9.38 11.02
CA SER A 336 6.04 8.06 11.23
C SER A 336 4.92 7.79 10.21
N SER A 337 4.07 8.78 9.92
CA SER A 337 3.06 8.70 8.85
C SER A 337 3.69 8.55 7.46
N ILE A 338 4.79 9.26 7.17
CA ILE A 338 5.50 9.14 5.89
C ILE A 338 6.18 7.76 5.76
N ALA A 339 6.84 7.27 6.81
CA ALA A 339 7.51 5.97 6.82
C ALA A 339 6.52 4.79 6.66
N ASN A 340 5.32 4.90 7.23
CA ASN A 340 4.22 3.95 7.00
C ASN A 340 3.83 3.86 5.51
N PHE A 341 3.95 4.96 4.77
CA PHE A 341 3.62 5.04 3.34
C PHE A 341 4.80 4.79 2.40
N ALA A 342 6.03 4.60 2.90
CA ALA A 342 7.21 4.51 2.05
C ALA A 342 7.16 3.37 1.01
N THR A 343 6.46 2.28 1.31
CA THR A 343 6.19 1.16 0.38
C THR A 343 5.15 1.51 -0.69
N LEU A 344 4.07 2.18 -0.30
CA LEU A 344 2.99 2.60 -1.19
C LEU A 344 3.45 3.72 -2.14
N ILE A 345 4.28 4.65 -1.62
CA ILE A 345 4.86 5.74 -2.40
C ILE A 345 5.62 5.22 -3.63
N VAL A 346 6.43 4.17 -3.52
CA VAL A 346 7.13 3.63 -4.70
C VAL A 346 6.21 2.84 -5.62
N ASN A 347 5.14 2.22 -5.11
CA ASN A 347 4.36 1.23 -5.84
C ASN A 347 2.97 1.68 -6.33
N ASP A 348 2.53 2.93 -6.07
CA ASP A 348 1.26 3.45 -6.59
C ASP A 348 1.00 3.16 -8.09
N PRO A 349 2.01 3.16 -9.00
CA PRO A 349 1.85 2.69 -10.38
C PRO A 349 1.18 1.32 -10.56
N ASP A 350 1.30 0.40 -9.60
CA ASP A 350 0.66 -0.92 -9.65
C ASP A 350 -0.87 -0.83 -9.64
N PHE A 351 -1.43 0.21 -8.99
CA PHE A 351 -2.86 0.51 -8.89
C PHE A 351 -3.27 1.60 -9.88
N SER A 352 -2.50 2.69 -9.96
CA SER A 352 -2.80 3.85 -10.79
C SER A 352 -2.83 3.52 -12.29
N ARG A 353 -2.11 2.47 -12.72
CA ARG A 353 -2.21 1.92 -14.09
C ARG A 353 -3.61 1.49 -14.53
N PHE A 354 -4.54 1.24 -13.60
CA PHE A 354 -5.93 0.93 -13.92
C PHE A 354 -6.82 2.18 -14.09
N ALA A 355 -6.28 3.38 -13.86
CA ALA A 355 -7.00 4.65 -14.01
C ALA A 355 -7.54 4.83 -15.44
N LYS A 356 -8.75 5.39 -15.55
CA LYS A 356 -9.33 5.79 -16.84
C LYS A 356 -8.77 7.13 -17.36
N LYS A 357 -8.29 7.99 -16.45
CA LYS A 357 -7.64 9.28 -16.74
C LYS A 357 -6.61 9.61 -15.66
N PRO A 358 -5.47 10.24 -15.97
CA PRO A 358 -4.46 10.64 -14.98
C PRO A 358 -5.01 11.50 -13.84
N LYS A 359 -5.90 12.44 -14.16
CA LYS A 359 -6.54 13.33 -13.16
C LYS A 359 -7.44 12.58 -12.16
N ASP A 360 -7.95 11.41 -12.53
CA ASP A 360 -8.82 10.59 -11.68
C ASP A 360 -8.01 9.90 -10.57
N ALA A 361 -6.71 9.69 -10.76
CA ALA A 361 -5.75 9.23 -9.75
C ALA A 361 -5.05 10.39 -9.00
N LEU A 362 -4.96 11.59 -9.59
CA LEU A 362 -4.34 12.74 -8.93
C LEU A 362 -5.19 13.29 -7.77
N TRP A 363 -6.42 13.73 -8.05
CA TRP A 363 -7.21 14.50 -7.08
C TRP A 363 -7.88 13.63 -6.01
N SER A 364 -8.25 12.41 -6.37
CA SER A 364 -8.83 11.43 -5.44
C SER A 364 -7.85 11.06 -4.34
N GLN A 365 -6.61 10.71 -4.69
CA GLN A 365 -5.59 10.25 -3.77
C GLN A 365 -5.07 11.39 -2.89
N LEU A 366 -4.76 12.55 -3.49
CA LEU A 366 -4.28 13.74 -2.77
C LEU A 366 -5.24 14.24 -1.68
N ILE A 367 -6.55 14.04 -1.86
CA ILE A 367 -7.58 14.42 -0.87
C ILE A 367 -7.89 13.27 0.09
N THR A 368 -8.05 12.03 -0.40
CA THR A 368 -8.53 10.90 0.40
C THR A 368 -7.48 10.37 1.36
N ILE A 369 -6.19 10.38 0.98
CA ILE A 369 -5.10 9.91 1.85
C ILE A 369 -5.00 10.74 3.14
N PRO A 370 -4.79 12.08 3.12
CA PRO A 370 -4.74 12.86 4.35
C PRO A 370 -6.05 12.79 5.14
N THR A 371 -7.21 12.91 4.48
CA THR A 371 -8.51 12.93 5.19
C THR A 371 -8.84 11.58 5.85
N GLY A 372 -8.76 10.47 5.11
CA GLY A 372 -9.13 9.14 5.61
C GLY A 372 -8.20 8.62 6.70
N PHE A 373 -6.89 8.85 6.55
CA PHE A 373 -5.91 8.44 7.57
C PHE A 373 -5.96 9.35 8.79
N ALA A 374 -6.17 10.67 8.62
CA ALA A 374 -6.37 11.57 9.77
C ALA A 374 -7.65 11.27 10.56
N LEU A 375 -8.74 10.87 9.92
CA LEU A 375 -9.95 10.42 10.61
C LEU A 375 -9.71 9.11 11.38
N THR A 376 -9.09 8.10 10.75
CA THR A 376 -8.80 6.82 11.42
C THR A 376 -7.84 7.00 12.60
N SER A 377 -6.80 7.82 12.45
CA SER A 377 -5.87 8.13 13.53
C SER A 377 -6.51 8.98 14.65
N LEU A 378 -7.48 9.86 14.35
CA LEU A 378 -8.22 10.61 15.39
C LEU A 378 -9.01 9.68 16.31
N ILE A 379 -9.69 8.69 15.72
CA ILE A 379 -10.42 7.65 16.45
C ILE A 379 -9.46 6.93 17.42
N GLY A 380 -8.23 6.63 16.98
CA GLY A 380 -7.20 6.05 17.84
C GLY A 380 -6.66 6.97 18.92
N ILE A 381 -6.29 8.20 18.56
CA ILE A 381 -5.81 9.26 19.46
C ILE A 381 -6.78 9.51 20.61
N LEU A 382 -8.07 9.67 20.30
CA LEU A 382 -9.11 9.89 21.31
C LEU A 382 -9.37 8.65 22.16
N THR A 383 -9.36 7.45 21.56
CA THR A 383 -9.57 6.19 22.29
C THR A 383 -8.40 5.89 23.25
N THR A 384 -7.14 6.07 22.84
CA THR A 384 -5.97 5.95 23.72
C THR A 384 -5.99 7.00 24.84
N SER A 385 -6.46 8.22 24.56
CA SER A 385 -6.65 9.25 25.58
C SER A 385 -7.74 8.87 26.60
N ALA A 386 -8.85 8.25 26.15
CA ALA A 386 -9.90 7.68 26.99
C ALA A 386 -9.38 6.54 27.88
N CYS A 387 -8.51 5.66 27.39
CA CYS A 387 -7.86 4.61 28.21
C CYS A 387 -7.18 5.19 29.45
N THR A 388 -6.56 6.35 29.28
CA THR A 388 -5.83 7.07 30.33
C THR A 388 -6.75 7.77 31.33
N VAL A 389 -8.06 7.77 31.09
CA VAL A 389 -9.10 8.16 32.06
C VAL A 389 -9.71 6.92 32.72
N ILE A 390 -10.01 5.87 31.94
CA ILE A 390 -10.65 4.63 32.41
C ILE A 390 -9.70 3.78 33.28
N TYR A 391 -8.41 3.71 32.93
CA TYR A 391 -7.43 2.78 33.49
C TYR A 391 -6.15 3.43 34.03
N GLY A 392 -6.07 4.77 34.01
CA GLY A 392 -4.85 5.51 34.39
C GLY A 392 -3.62 5.27 33.51
N LYS A 393 -3.74 4.56 32.38
CA LYS A 393 -2.64 4.18 31.49
C LYS A 393 -2.96 4.35 30.01
N GLU A 394 -1.94 4.67 29.23
CA GLU A 394 -2.05 4.93 27.79
C GLU A 394 -1.93 3.63 26.99
N ILE A 395 -3.06 3.13 26.47
CA ILE A 395 -3.11 1.92 25.65
C ILE A 395 -3.16 2.34 24.18
N TRP A 396 -2.03 2.19 23.48
CA TRP A 396 -1.87 2.60 22.07
C TRP A 396 -2.38 1.57 21.06
N ASN A 397 -2.41 0.29 21.44
CA ASN A 397 -2.96 -0.80 20.63
C ASN A 397 -4.47 -0.98 20.91
N PRO A 398 -5.37 -0.79 19.93
CA PRO A 398 -6.81 -0.99 20.13
C PRO A 398 -7.17 -2.43 20.52
N LEU A 399 -6.38 -3.42 20.07
CA LEU A 399 -6.67 -4.82 20.37
C LEU A 399 -6.36 -5.19 21.82
N ASP A 400 -5.36 -4.54 22.43
CA ASP A 400 -5.11 -4.70 23.87
C ASP A 400 -6.14 -3.92 24.70
N LEU A 401 -6.69 -2.80 24.21
CA LEU A 401 -7.85 -2.16 24.85
C LEU A 401 -9.08 -3.09 24.84
N LEU A 402 -9.31 -3.79 23.73
CA LEU A 402 -10.37 -4.82 23.64
C LEU A 402 -10.12 -6.02 24.58
N LYS A 403 -8.87 -6.32 24.95
CA LYS A 403 -8.58 -7.27 26.05
C LYS A 403 -9.07 -6.71 27.39
N TYR A 404 -8.73 -5.47 27.74
CA TYR A 404 -9.21 -4.86 28.99
C TYR A 404 -10.74 -4.76 29.06
N PHE A 405 -11.42 -4.48 27.94
CA PHE A 405 -12.89 -4.48 27.85
C PHE A 405 -13.51 -5.89 27.97
N LEU A 406 -12.73 -6.95 27.77
CA LEU A 406 -13.12 -8.33 28.09
C LEU A 406 -12.81 -8.71 29.54
N ASP A 407 -11.75 -8.14 30.13
CA ASP A 407 -11.29 -8.44 31.49
C ASP A 407 -12.19 -7.81 32.57
N ASP A 408 -12.66 -6.58 32.34
CA ASP A 408 -13.55 -5.85 33.26
C ASP A 408 -15.03 -5.88 32.86
N GLY A 409 -15.34 -6.49 31.72
CA GLY A 409 -16.64 -6.41 31.07
C GLY A 409 -17.54 -7.64 31.30
N GLY A 410 -18.83 -7.39 31.54
CA GLY A 410 -19.86 -8.43 31.53
C GLY A 410 -20.20 -8.95 30.12
N THR A 411 -21.21 -9.81 30.03
CA THR A 411 -21.64 -10.47 28.77
C THR A 411 -21.87 -9.49 27.60
N GLY A 412 -22.40 -8.30 27.85
CA GLY A 412 -22.58 -7.28 26.81
C GLY A 412 -21.26 -6.78 26.20
N ALA A 413 -20.21 -6.62 27.01
CA ALA A 413 -18.89 -6.24 26.52
C ALA A 413 -18.27 -7.35 25.67
N ARG A 414 -18.44 -8.63 26.06
CA ARG A 414 -17.98 -9.79 25.27
C ARG A 414 -18.58 -9.80 23.87
N VAL A 415 -19.88 -9.47 23.74
CA VAL A 415 -20.56 -9.35 22.44
C VAL A 415 -20.04 -8.14 21.64
N GLY A 416 -19.87 -6.98 22.28
CA GLY A 416 -19.30 -5.78 21.64
C GLY A 416 -17.89 -6.03 21.08
N VAL A 417 -17.01 -6.62 21.90
CA VAL A 417 -15.64 -6.99 21.49
C VAL A 417 -15.65 -8.01 20.35
N PHE A 418 -16.58 -8.97 20.32
CA PHE A 418 -16.67 -9.94 19.23
C PHE A 418 -16.91 -9.25 17.87
N PHE A 419 -17.91 -8.38 17.79
CA PHE A 419 -18.26 -7.71 16.53
C PHE A 419 -17.22 -6.67 16.09
N ILE A 420 -16.64 -5.92 17.04
CA ILE A 420 -15.54 -4.99 16.73
C ILE A 420 -14.31 -5.76 16.23
N SER A 421 -13.95 -6.87 16.88
CA SER A 421 -12.81 -7.71 16.48
C SER A 421 -13.05 -8.41 15.13
N MET A 422 -14.27 -8.84 14.84
CA MET A 422 -14.64 -9.36 13.52
C MET A 422 -14.48 -8.29 12.42
N SER A 423 -14.93 -7.06 12.69
CA SER A 423 -14.75 -5.95 11.75
C SER A 423 -13.26 -5.59 11.57
N PHE A 424 -12.47 -5.61 12.64
CA PHE A 424 -11.03 -5.40 12.55
C PHE A 424 -10.30 -6.57 11.86
N ALA A 425 -10.75 -7.83 12.01
CA ALA A 425 -10.22 -8.95 11.22
C ALA A 425 -10.49 -8.75 9.72
N LEU A 426 -11.70 -8.33 9.34
CA LEU A 426 -12.03 -7.94 7.95
C LEU A 426 -11.16 -6.75 7.49
N ALA A 427 -10.88 -5.79 8.38
CA ALA A 427 -10.06 -4.63 8.06
C ALA A 427 -8.61 -5.03 7.70
N GLN A 428 -8.01 -5.86 8.54
CA GLN A 428 -6.67 -6.40 8.35
C GLN A 428 -6.60 -7.29 7.11
N LEU A 429 -7.61 -8.14 6.87
CA LEU A 429 -7.70 -8.96 5.67
C LEU A 429 -7.70 -8.10 4.40
N GLY A 430 -8.57 -7.09 4.31
CA GLY A 430 -8.69 -6.24 3.13
C GLY A 430 -7.42 -5.44 2.84
N THR A 431 -6.81 -4.81 3.85
CA THR A 431 -5.54 -4.07 3.69
C THR A 431 -4.40 -5.02 3.34
N ASN A 432 -4.32 -6.21 3.94
CA ASN A 432 -3.22 -7.13 3.67
C ASN A 432 -3.26 -7.69 2.23
N ILE A 433 -4.46 -7.98 1.71
CA ILE A 433 -4.62 -8.38 0.31
C ILE A 433 -4.28 -7.23 -0.65
N ALA A 434 -4.77 -6.01 -0.37
CA ALA A 434 -4.52 -4.83 -1.20
C ALA A 434 -3.05 -4.40 -1.21
N ALA A 435 -2.55 -3.95 -0.05
CA ALA A 435 -1.26 -3.28 0.08
C ALA A 435 -0.06 -4.23 -0.03
N ASN A 436 -0.23 -5.53 0.31
CA ASN A 436 0.89 -6.46 0.46
C ASN A 436 0.87 -7.64 -0.51
N SER A 437 -0.20 -8.44 -0.60
CA SER A 437 -0.15 -9.68 -1.41
C SER A 437 -0.25 -9.43 -2.92
N VAL A 438 -1.15 -8.53 -3.36
CA VAL A 438 -1.25 -8.12 -4.78
C VAL A 438 0.01 -7.37 -5.22
N SER A 439 0.47 -6.47 -4.36
CA SER A 439 1.76 -5.77 -4.43
C SER A 439 2.94 -6.71 -4.66
N ALA A 440 3.25 -7.59 -3.69
CA ALA A 440 4.34 -8.56 -3.80
C ALA A 440 4.16 -9.49 -5.00
N GLY A 441 2.92 -9.85 -5.34
CA GLY A 441 2.59 -10.58 -6.56
C GLY A 441 3.08 -9.87 -7.83
N THR A 442 2.88 -8.56 -7.93
CA THR A 442 3.30 -7.74 -9.07
C THR A 442 4.83 -7.64 -9.15
N ASP A 443 5.51 -7.42 -8.02
CA ASP A 443 6.98 -7.40 -7.96
C ASP A 443 7.59 -8.76 -8.31
N MET A 444 7.11 -9.84 -7.70
CA MET A 444 7.62 -11.20 -7.91
C MET A 444 7.39 -11.68 -9.34
N THR A 445 6.31 -11.23 -9.99
CA THR A 445 6.11 -11.44 -11.42
C THR A 445 7.24 -10.77 -12.22
N ALA A 446 7.72 -9.59 -11.84
CA ALA A 446 8.87 -8.96 -12.52
C ALA A 446 10.23 -9.60 -12.17
N LEU A 447 10.38 -10.22 -11.00
CA LEU A 447 11.60 -10.94 -10.60
C LEU A 447 11.76 -12.29 -11.33
N LEU A 448 10.66 -13.02 -11.56
CA LEU A 448 10.66 -14.32 -12.25
C LEU A 448 9.46 -14.46 -13.24
N PRO A 449 9.41 -13.67 -14.33
CA PRO A 449 8.21 -13.57 -15.18
C PRO A 449 7.75 -14.88 -15.82
N ARG A 450 8.71 -15.75 -16.16
CA ARG A 450 8.47 -17.10 -16.69
C ARG A 450 7.70 -18.02 -15.74
N PHE A 451 7.77 -17.80 -14.42
CA PHE A 451 7.30 -18.76 -13.40
C PHE A 451 6.30 -18.18 -12.39
N LEU A 452 6.29 -16.87 -12.19
CA LEU A 452 5.40 -16.22 -11.21
C LEU A 452 4.38 -15.34 -11.92
N ASN A 453 3.19 -15.29 -11.35
CA ASN A 453 2.10 -14.36 -11.67
C ASN A 453 1.58 -13.79 -10.34
N ILE A 454 0.69 -12.80 -10.38
CA ILE A 454 0.27 -12.06 -9.17
C ILE A 454 -0.28 -13.01 -8.08
N ARG A 455 -1.03 -14.06 -8.47
CA ARG A 455 -1.57 -15.04 -7.51
C ARG A 455 -0.48 -15.91 -6.89
N ARG A 456 0.44 -16.46 -7.71
CA ARG A 456 1.57 -17.29 -7.24
C ARG A 456 2.47 -16.48 -6.30
N GLY A 457 2.80 -15.24 -6.65
CA GLY A 457 3.58 -14.34 -5.79
C GLY A 457 2.85 -13.95 -4.51
N GLY A 458 1.52 -13.76 -4.55
CA GLY A 458 0.70 -13.55 -3.36
C GLY A 458 0.78 -14.70 -2.34
N TYR A 459 0.81 -15.95 -2.81
CA TYR A 459 1.01 -17.12 -1.93
C TYR A 459 2.43 -17.24 -1.37
N ILE A 460 3.46 -16.86 -2.15
CA ILE A 460 4.84 -16.78 -1.66
C ILE A 460 4.96 -15.70 -0.58
N CYS A 461 4.37 -14.52 -0.81
CA CYS A 461 4.26 -13.43 0.17
C CYS A 461 3.61 -13.92 1.48
N ALA A 462 2.51 -14.68 1.38
CA ALA A 462 1.85 -15.26 2.54
C ALA A 462 2.70 -16.29 3.31
N ALA A 463 3.46 -17.14 2.60
CA ALA A 463 4.35 -18.12 3.22
C ALA A 463 5.56 -17.46 3.91
N VAL A 464 6.18 -16.47 3.27
CA VAL A 464 7.27 -15.67 3.85
C VAL A 464 6.78 -14.88 5.07
N GLY A 465 5.55 -14.35 5.03
CA GLY A 465 4.93 -13.64 6.15
C GLY A 465 4.79 -14.46 7.44
N ILE A 466 4.67 -15.80 7.37
CA ILE A 466 4.85 -16.68 8.54
C ILE A 466 6.33 -16.85 8.88
N ALA A 467 7.16 -17.21 7.91
CA ALA A 467 8.56 -17.59 8.13
C ALA A 467 9.41 -16.48 8.78
N MET A 468 9.01 -15.22 8.62
CA MET A 468 9.68 -14.06 9.22
C MET A 468 9.33 -13.78 10.71
N CYS A 469 8.47 -14.60 11.34
CA CYS A 469 8.15 -14.52 12.77
C CYS A 469 7.69 -13.11 13.21
N PRO A 470 6.58 -12.58 12.64
CA PRO A 470 6.21 -11.16 12.70
C PRO A 470 5.93 -10.61 14.11
N TRP A 471 5.61 -11.46 15.08
CA TRP A 471 5.45 -11.09 16.48
C TRP A 471 6.67 -10.37 17.06
N ASN A 472 7.89 -10.77 16.65
CA ASN A 472 9.15 -10.14 17.05
C ASN A 472 9.24 -8.65 16.68
N LEU A 473 8.52 -8.20 15.64
CA LEU A 473 8.53 -6.81 15.17
C LEU A 473 7.59 -5.90 15.96
N LEU A 474 6.65 -6.49 16.70
CA LEU A 474 5.59 -5.79 17.44
C LEU A 474 5.75 -5.81 18.96
N GLU A 475 6.82 -6.44 19.49
CA GLU A 475 7.08 -6.58 20.94
C GLU A 475 7.17 -5.22 21.67
N SER A 476 7.49 -4.12 20.98
CA SER A 476 7.37 -2.77 21.53
C SER A 476 7.10 -1.71 20.46
N THR A 477 6.55 -0.57 20.88
CA THR A 477 6.38 0.63 20.04
C THR A 477 7.72 1.09 19.44
N ASN A 478 8.81 1.00 20.21
CA ASN A 478 10.16 1.36 19.76
C ASN A 478 10.68 0.40 18.68
N SER A 479 10.44 -0.91 18.83
CA SER A 479 10.77 -1.92 17.82
C SER A 479 10.05 -1.61 16.51
N PHE A 480 8.75 -1.30 16.59
CA PHE A 480 7.90 -1.00 15.45
C PHE A 480 8.33 0.28 14.71
N THR A 481 8.49 1.41 15.40
CA THR A 481 8.90 2.68 14.78
C THR A 481 10.33 2.63 14.24
N THR A 482 11.23 1.88 14.89
CA THR A 482 12.60 1.66 14.40
C THR A 482 12.60 0.83 13.11
N TYR A 483 11.77 -0.23 13.06
CA TYR A 483 11.54 -1.03 11.84
C TYR A 483 11.07 -0.14 10.68
N LEU A 484 10.02 0.67 10.86
CA LEU A 484 9.51 1.58 9.82
C LEU A 484 10.59 2.54 9.31
N SER A 485 11.32 3.16 10.24
CA SER A 485 12.38 4.12 9.95
C SER A 485 13.55 3.49 9.18
N ALA A 486 13.90 2.24 9.47
CA ALA A 486 15.02 1.54 8.84
C ALA A 486 14.77 1.31 7.34
N TYR A 487 13.57 0.85 6.98
CA TYR A 487 13.25 0.54 5.59
C TYR A 487 12.86 1.76 4.75
N SER A 488 12.34 2.80 5.40
CA SER A 488 12.15 4.13 4.80
C SER A 488 13.45 4.68 4.17
N VAL A 489 14.63 4.38 4.71
CA VAL A 489 15.94 4.77 4.13
C VAL A 489 16.12 4.24 2.71
N PHE A 490 15.83 2.96 2.46
CA PHE A 490 16.02 2.35 1.15
C PHE A 490 14.92 2.79 0.17
N LEU A 491 13.67 2.82 0.63
CA LEU A 491 12.51 3.13 -0.22
C LEU A 491 12.47 4.61 -0.64
N SER A 492 12.80 5.55 0.25
CA SER A 492 12.94 6.97 -0.10
C SER A 492 14.07 7.20 -1.11
N SER A 493 15.18 6.47 -0.98
CA SER A 493 16.30 6.53 -1.92
C SER A 493 15.95 5.96 -3.30
N ILE A 494 15.03 4.99 -3.39
CA ILE A 494 14.44 4.53 -4.66
C ILE A 494 13.49 5.59 -5.21
N ALA A 495 12.56 6.10 -4.39
CA ALA A 495 11.57 7.10 -4.79
C ALA A 495 12.23 8.37 -5.36
N GLY A 496 13.33 8.84 -4.76
CA GLY A 496 14.10 9.98 -5.24
C GLY A 496 14.71 9.76 -6.63
N VAL A 497 15.25 8.56 -6.90
CA VAL A 497 15.73 8.21 -8.25
C VAL A 497 14.58 8.16 -9.26
N LEU A 498 13.46 7.49 -8.95
CA LEU A 498 12.34 7.34 -9.90
C LEU A 498 11.67 8.68 -10.23
N ILE A 499 11.40 9.51 -9.21
CA ILE A 499 10.79 10.83 -9.39
C ILE A 499 11.75 11.77 -10.12
N SER A 500 13.05 11.73 -9.83
CA SER A 500 14.05 12.56 -10.52
C SER A 500 14.23 12.17 -11.99
N ASP A 501 14.25 10.86 -12.29
CA ASP A 501 14.29 10.32 -13.65
C ASP A 501 13.07 10.77 -14.47
N TYR A 502 11.86 10.61 -13.93
CA TYR A 502 10.65 10.99 -14.65
C TYR A 502 10.49 12.51 -14.80
N TYR A 503 10.55 13.27 -13.70
CA TYR A 503 10.17 14.68 -13.72
C TYR A 503 11.29 15.62 -14.21
N PHE A 504 12.54 15.40 -13.82
CA PHE A 504 13.63 16.35 -14.08
C PHE A 504 14.55 15.94 -15.22
N VAL A 505 14.84 14.63 -15.36
CA VAL A 505 15.77 14.13 -16.38
C VAL A 505 15.06 13.82 -17.70
N ARG A 506 13.93 13.11 -17.66
CA ARG A 506 13.17 12.71 -18.87
C ARG A 506 12.00 13.63 -19.21
N LYS A 507 11.56 14.46 -18.25
CA LYS A 507 10.46 15.44 -18.39
C LYS A 507 9.16 14.77 -18.87
N GLY A 508 8.81 13.66 -18.23
CA GLY A 508 7.64 12.83 -18.55
C GLY A 508 7.89 11.74 -19.59
N TYR A 509 8.94 11.82 -20.41
CA TYR A 509 9.06 10.94 -21.58
C TYR A 509 9.56 9.51 -21.25
N LEU A 510 8.74 8.51 -21.58
CA LEU A 510 9.09 7.08 -21.50
C LEU A 510 8.75 6.33 -22.81
N GLN A 511 9.72 5.59 -23.34
CA GLN A 511 9.59 4.78 -24.55
C GLN A 511 9.17 3.35 -24.20
N ILE A 512 7.86 3.15 -24.03
CA ILE A 512 7.30 1.94 -23.38
C ILE A 512 7.73 0.61 -24.01
N LYS A 513 7.87 0.53 -25.34
CA LYS A 513 8.34 -0.71 -26.00
C LYS A 513 9.71 -1.16 -25.48
N ASP A 514 10.63 -0.22 -25.25
CA ASP A 514 11.98 -0.55 -24.78
C ASP A 514 12.05 -0.86 -23.29
N LEU A 515 11.06 -0.50 -22.47
CA LEU A 515 10.97 -0.95 -21.08
C LEU A 515 10.70 -2.46 -20.95
N TYR A 516 10.43 -3.16 -22.06
CA TYR A 516 10.34 -4.63 -22.12
C TYR A 516 11.45 -5.24 -23.02
N SER A 517 12.34 -4.42 -23.58
CA SER A 517 13.37 -4.84 -24.54
C SER A 517 14.68 -5.21 -23.84
N GLY A 518 15.12 -6.46 -24.06
CA GLY A 518 16.43 -6.95 -23.62
C GLY A 518 17.59 -6.66 -24.60
N LYS A 519 17.37 -5.78 -25.61
CA LYS A 519 18.35 -5.47 -26.64
C LYS A 519 19.42 -4.52 -26.10
N SER A 520 20.70 -4.82 -26.38
CA SER A 520 21.84 -4.03 -25.89
C SER A 520 21.96 -2.63 -26.50
N THR A 521 21.21 -2.35 -27.56
CA THR A 521 21.06 -1.04 -28.20
C THR A 521 19.92 -0.19 -27.62
N GLY A 522 19.04 -0.76 -26.80
CA GLY A 522 17.88 -0.05 -26.25
C GLY A 522 18.27 0.98 -25.18
N PRO A 523 17.55 2.12 -25.06
CA PRO A 523 17.93 3.23 -24.17
C PRO A 523 18.02 2.84 -22.70
N TYR A 524 17.24 1.85 -22.26
CA TYR A 524 17.20 1.39 -20.87
C TYR A 524 18.18 0.24 -20.56
N TYR A 525 18.97 -0.22 -21.54
CA TYR A 525 19.94 -1.29 -21.32
C TYR A 525 21.21 -0.80 -20.60
N TYR A 526 21.65 0.44 -20.86
CA TYR A 526 22.84 1.03 -20.21
C TYR A 526 24.09 0.13 -20.25
N THR A 527 24.83 0.04 -19.15
CA THR A 527 26.04 -0.77 -19.03
C THR A 527 25.66 -2.15 -18.50
N PHE A 528 25.65 -3.16 -19.37
CA PHE A 528 25.29 -4.56 -19.05
C PHE A 528 23.88 -4.77 -18.42
N GLY A 529 22.94 -3.84 -18.62
CA GLY A 529 21.61 -3.85 -18.00
C GLY A 529 21.44 -2.94 -16.78
N PHE A 530 22.50 -2.23 -16.36
CA PHE A 530 22.53 -1.44 -15.13
C PHE A 530 22.82 0.04 -15.41
N ASN A 531 21.97 0.93 -14.90
CA ASN A 531 22.27 2.36 -14.88
C ASN A 531 23.13 2.69 -13.64
N TRP A 532 24.44 2.79 -13.81
CA TRP A 532 25.36 3.15 -12.73
C TRP A 532 24.94 4.45 -12.01
N ARG A 533 24.36 5.41 -12.75
CA ARG A 533 23.87 6.70 -12.23
C ARG A 533 22.77 6.53 -11.19
N GLY A 534 21.82 5.63 -11.46
CA GLY A 534 20.73 5.27 -10.55
C GLY A 534 21.25 4.63 -9.27
N TYR A 535 22.25 3.75 -9.39
CA TYR A 535 22.91 3.14 -8.23
C TYR A 535 23.75 4.14 -7.42
N THR A 536 24.53 5.02 -8.07
CA THR A 536 25.27 6.09 -7.38
C THR A 536 24.32 6.98 -6.59
N ALA A 537 23.23 7.44 -7.20
CA ALA A 537 22.22 8.25 -6.55
C ALA A 537 21.54 7.53 -5.37
N TYR A 538 21.12 6.28 -5.57
CA TYR A 538 20.52 5.44 -4.54
C TYR A 538 21.45 5.22 -3.33
N ILE A 539 22.74 4.92 -3.57
CA ILE A 539 23.74 4.76 -2.51
C ILE A 539 23.94 6.09 -1.76
N CYS A 540 24.05 7.21 -2.48
CA CYS A 540 24.16 8.55 -1.87
C CYS A 540 22.91 8.95 -1.06
N GLY A 541 21.72 8.41 -1.35
CA GLY A 541 20.53 8.56 -0.50
C GLY A 541 20.60 7.75 0.81
N ILE A 542 21.19 6.56 0.77
CA ILE A 542 21.32 5.69 1.95
C ILE A 542 22.39 6.21 2.91
N LEU A 543 23.56 6.63 2.40
CA LEU A 543 24.76 6.95 3.20
C LEU A 543 24.50 7.91 4.40
N PRO A 544 23.77 9.04 4.27
CA PRO A 544 23.51 9.95 5.39
C PRO A 544 22.79 9.29 6.58
N ASN A 545 21.98 8.27 6.30
CA ASN A 545 21.12 7.61 7.29
C ASN A 545 21.80 6.45 8.04
N ILE A 546 22.86 5.85 7.49
CA ILE A 546 23.48 4.63 8.06
C ILE A 546 23.93 4.84 9.50
N VAL A 547 24.58 5.97 9.80
CA VAL A 547 25.13 6.24 11.14
C VAL A 547 23.99 6.41 12.17
N GLY A 548 22.91 7.11 11.82
CA GLY A 548 21.76 7.25 12.71
C GLY A 548 20.94 5.97 12.86
N PHE A 549 20.87 5.12 11.82
CA PHE A 549 20.31 3.77 11.90
C PHE A 549 21.10 2.87 12.86
N VAL A 550 22.44 2.91 12.81
CA VAL A 550 23.31 2.22 13.79
C VAL A 550 23.04 2.74 15.21
N GLY A 551 22.72 4.03 15.38
CA GLY A 551 22.23 4.57 16.64
C GLY A 551 20.91 3.96 17.11
N ALA A 552 19.93 3.88 16.22
CA ALA A 552 18.58 3.37 16.53
C ALA A 552 18.56 1.88 16.96
N ILE A 553 19.55 1.08 16.58
CA ILE A 553 19.73 -0.31 17.04
C ILE A 553 20.55 -0.42 18.35
N GLY A 554 20.73 0.67 19.09
CA GLY A 554 21.35 0.66 20.43
C GLY A 554 22.87 0.76 20.43
N LYS A 555 23.44 1.66 19.60
CA LYS A 555 24.85 2.05 19.65
C LYS A 555 25.01 3.55 19.88
N ASP A 556 26.08 3.93 20.55
CA ASP A 556 26.43 5.34 20.72
C ASP A 556 26.89 5.93 19.38
N VAL A 557 26.22 6.97 18.92
CA VAL A 557 26.51 7.68 17.66
C VAL A 557 26.37 9.19 17.84
N PRO A 558 27.00 10.03 16.99
CA PRO A 558 26.88 11.48 17.10
C PRO A 558 25.43 11.95 16.96
N ILE A 559 24.98 12.84 17.84
CA ILE A 559 23.58 13.31 17.89
C ILE A 559 23.07 13.88 16.55
N GLY A 560 23.94 14.50 15.74
CA GLY A 560 23.61 14.96 14.39
C GLY A 560 23.20 13.84 13.44
N ALA A 561 23.80 12.64 13.55
CA ALA A 561 23.39 11.47 12.77
C ALA A 561 22.01 10.95 13.21
N THR A 562 21.73 10.98 14.51
CA THR A 562 20.38 10.69 15.05
C THR A 562 19.35 11.68 14.52
N TYR A 563 19.67 12.98 14.43
CA TYR A 563 18.80 13.99 13.84
C TYR A 563 18.58 13.81 12.33
N ILE A 564 19.60 13.42 11.56
CA ILE A 564 19.43 13.07 10.14
C ILE A 564 18.50 11.85 10.00
N TYR A 565 18.70 10.80 10.80
CA TYR A 565 17.86 9.60 10.76
C TYR A 565 16.43 9.82 11.27
N ARG A 566 16.18 10.80 12.17
CA ARG A 566 14.80 11.26 12.47
C ARG A 566 14.10 11.85 11.23
N LEU A 567 14.85 12.32 10.23
CA LEU A 567 14.37 12.86 8.95
C LEU A 567 14.62 11.88 7.78
N ASN A 568 14.76 10.57 8.06
CA ASN A 568 15.31 9.58 7.13
C ASN A 568 14.74 9.61 5.70
N PHE A 569 13.41 9.70 5.54
CA PHE A 569 12.75 9.75 4.25
C PHE A 569 13.18 10.97 3.43
N PHE A 570 13.22 12.16 4.02
CA PHE A 570 13.66 13.37 3.32
C PHE A 570 15.16 13.33 3.04
N ALA A 571 15.97 12.85 3.97
CA ALA A 571 17.42 12.71 3.77
C ALA A 571 17.73 11.78 2.58
N GLY A 572 17.06 10.62 2.48
CA GLY A 572 17.22 9.68 1.38
C GLY A 572 16.65 10.18 0.06
N PHE A 573 15.42 10.72 0.07
CA PHE A 573 14.77 11.26 -1.12
C PHE A 573 15.55 12.44 -1.73
N ILE A 574 15.91 13.45 -0.92
CA ILE A 574 16.55 14.68 -1.43
C ILE A 574 17.95 14.37 -1.95
N ALA A 575 18.75 13.59 -1.22
CA ALA A 575 20.09 13.24 -1.65
C ALA A 575 20.09 12.36 -2.91
N SER A 576 19.24 11.34 -3.00
CA SER A 576 19.16 10.51 -4.21
C SER A 576 18.58 11.26 -5.40
N SER A 577 17.49 12.03 -5.23
CA SER A 577 16.89 12.84 -6.30
C SER A 577 17.89 13.87 -6.85
N GLY A 578 18.59 14.57 -5.96
CA GLY A 578 19.57 15.59 -6.31
C GLY A 578 20.81 15.02 -6.99
N ILE A 579 21.37 13.92 -6.47
CA ILE A 579 22.53 13.25 -7.11
C ILE A 579 22.13 12.63 -8.45
N TYR A 580 20.93 12.04 -8.59
CA TYR A 580 20.49 11.52 -9.88
C TYR A 580 20.41 12.64 -10.93
N TRP A 581 19.78 13.77 -10.59
CA TRP A 581 19.70 14.92 -11.49
C TRP A 581 21.09 15.46 -11.86
N LEU A 582 21.96 15.67 -10.86
CA LEU A 582 23.31 16.20 -11.05
C LEU A 582 24.17 15.28 -11.93
N VAL A 583 24.16 13.98 -11.68
CA VAL A 583 24.91 13.00 -12.48
C VAL A 583 24.39 12.93 -13.91
N ASN A 584 23.07 13.03 -14.11
CA ASN A 584 22.48 13.07 -15.45
C ASN A 584 22.72 14.40 -16.19
N HIS A 585 22.96 15.50 -15.48
CA HIS A 585 23.34 16.77 -16.11
C HIS A 585 24.74 16.69 -16.76
N PHE A 586 25.71 16.08 -16.08
CA PHE A 586 27.07 15.89 -16.63
C PHE A 586 27.22 14.66 -17.52
N PHE A 587 26.43 13.61 -17.28
CA PHE A 587 26.44 12.37 -18.05
C PHE A 587 25.00 11.98 -18.42
N PRO A 588 24.38 12.58 -19.46
CA PRO A 588 23.00 12.28 -19.83
C PRO A 588 22.72 10.80 -20.07
N VAL A 589 21.47 10.39 -19.85
CA VAL A 589 20.92 9.08 -20.29
C VAL A 589 20.19 9.23 -21.62
N PRO A 590 20.16 8.18 -22.47
CA PRO A 590 19.38 8.19 -23.70
C PRO A 590 17.87 8.11 -23.41
N GLY A 591 17.06 8.50 -24.41
CA GLY A 591 15.59 8.50 -24.31
C GLY A 591 15.04 9.60 -23.40
N CYS A 592 15.57 10.83 -23.50
CA CYS A 592 15.08 12.02 -22.80
C CYS A 592 14.46 13.01 -23.79
N ALA A 593 13.55 13.85 -23.31
CA ALA A 593 12.99 14.96 -24.07
C ALA A 593 13.57 16.32 -23.63
N ASP A 594 13.70 17.27 -24.55
CA ASP A 594 14.14 18.64 -24.26
C ASP A 594 13.09 19.45 -23.49
N THR A 595 11.80 19.20 -23.76
CA THR A 595 10.63 19.79 -23.11
C THR A 595 9.77 18.71 -22.44
N TRP A 596 8.70 19.10 -21.76
CA TRP A 596 7.77 18.14 -21.15
C TRP A 596 6.97 17.39 -22.22
N ASN A 597 7.05 16.05 -22.23
CA ASN A 597 6.40 15.20 -23.22
C ASN A 597 5.97 13.85 -22.62
N GLU A 598 4.65 13.59 -22.56
CA GLU A 598 4.09 12.32 -22.06
C GLU A 598 3.23 11.63 -23.14
N VAL A 599 3.84 10.70 -23.88
CA VAL A 599 3.19 9.95 -24.99
C VAL A 599 2.30 8.78 -24.54
N GLY A 600 1.69 8.89 -23.36
CA GLY A 600 1.17 7.75 -22.59
C GLY A 600 0.08 6.89 -23.24
N ASP A 601 -0.84 7.51 -23.98
CA ASP A 601 -1.96 6.81 -24.63
C ASP A 601 -1.63 6.23 -26.02
N GLU A 602 -0.45 6.54 -26.59
CA GLU A 602 -0.10 6.15 -27.97
C GLU A 602 0.37 4.68 -28.10
N ILE A 603 0.65 3.99 -26.99
CA ILE A 603 1.16 2.62 -26.97
C ILE A 603 0.22 1.73 -26.14
N THR A 604 -0.77 1.13 -26.80
CA THR A 604 -1.79 0.27 -26.18
C THR A 604 -1.38 -1.20 -26.07
N GLU A 605 -0.55 -1.71 -26.97
CA GLU A 605 -0.05 -3.08 -26.98
C GLU A 605 1.48 -3.13 -27.19
N VAL A 606 2.13 -4.06 -26.48
CA VAL A 606 3.58 -4.34 -26.60
C VAL A 606 3.75 -5.83 -26.89
N ILE A 607 3.61 -6.18 -28.17
CA ILE A 607 3.97 -7.49 -28.71
C ILE A 607 5.49 -7.50 -28.91
N LEU A 608 6.17 -8.52 -28.41
CA LEU A 608 7.62 -8.69 -28.59
C LEU A 608 8.02 -9.95 -29.37
N ALA A 609 7.06 -10.72 -29.87
CA ALA A 609 7.34 -11.65 -30.94
C ALA A 609 7.93 -10.86 -32.13
N GLU A 610 9.18 -11.13 -32.48
CA GLU A 610 9.81 -10.52 -33.66
C GLU A 610 9.27 -11.24 -34.90
N ASP A 611 8.38 -10.58 -35.64
CA ASP A 611 8.01 -11.04 -36.98
C ASP A 611 9.30 -11.17 -37.81
N SER A 612 9.50 -12.36 -38.40
CA SER A 612 10.71 -12.71 -39.14
C SER A 612 10.98 -11.84 -40.37
N ASP A 613 9.97 -11.06 -40.77
CA ASP A 613 9.95 -10.24 -41.97
C ASP A 613 10.14 -8.74 -41.64
N SER A 614 10.47 -8.40 -40.38
CA SER A 614 10.82 -7.04 -39.95
C SER A 614 12.19 -6.62 -40.50
N THR A 615 12.20 -6.18 -41.76
CA THR A 615 13.42 -5.76 -42.47
C THR A 615 14.16 -4.63 -41.75
N TYR A 616 15.48 -4.76 -41.77
CA TYR A 616 16.46 -3.86 -41.17
C TYR A 616 16.23 -2.39 -41.59
N TYR A 617 15.90 -1.53 -40.64
CA TYR A 617 15.95 -0.07 -40.83
C TYR A 617 17.38 0.40 -40.54
N ASP A 618 18.24 0.40 -41.57
CA ASP A 618 19.56 1.03 -41.50
C ASP A 618 19.40 2.56 -41.59
N GLU A 619 19.73 3.26 -40.50
CA GLU A 619 19.69 4.73 -40.47
C GLU A 619 20.70 5.39 -41.44
N GLU A 620 21.70 4.66 -41.93
CA GLU A 620 22.63 5.15 -42.97
C GLU A 620 21.95 5.47 -44.31
N GLN A 621 20.77 4.91 -44.63
CA GLN A 621 20.09 5.22 -45.89
C GLN A 621 19.34 6.57 -45.89
N ALA A 622 19.12 7.19 -44.73
CA ALA A 622 18.45 8.49 -44.62
C ALA A 622 19.26 9.68 -45.18
N HIS A 623 20.57 9.49 -45.40
CA HIS A 623 21.47 10.49 -46.00
C HIS A 623 22.16 10.01 -47.28
N GLY A 624 21.44 9.20 -48.09
CA GLY A 624 21.81 8.95 -49.48
C GLY A 624 21.87 10.24 -50.30
N LYS A 625 23.07 10.67 -50.69
CA LYS A 625 23.27 11.83 -51.58
C LYS A 625 22.54 11.61 -52.91
N VAL A 626 21.83 12.63 -53.39
CA VAL A 626 21.29 12.63 -54.76
C VAL A 626 22.45 12.46 -55.74
N PRO A 627 22.44 11.42 -56.62
CA PRO A 627 23.47 11.29 -57.64
C PRO A 627 23.28 12.40 -58.69
N PRO A 628 24.34 13.09 -59.12
CA PRO A 628 24.22 14.15 -60.13
C PRO A 628 23.72 13.57 -61.44
N THR A 629 22.80 14.27 -62.10
CA THR A 629 22.34 13.94 -63.45
C THR A 629 23.44 14.18 -64.48
N ALA A 630 23.32 13.53 -65.64
CA ALA A 630 24.41 13.44 -66.62
C ALA A 630 24.82 14.79 -67.27
N ASP A 631 24.04 15.86 -67.07
CA ASP A 631 24.28 17.18 -67.66
C ASP A 631 25.17 18.09 -66.81
N GLU A 632 25.35 17.84 -65.51
CA GLU A 632 26.24 18.64 -64.63
C GLU A 632 27.71 18.18 -64.69
N LYS A 633 28.25 18.06 -65.91
CA LYS A 633 29.67 17.80 -66.19
C LYS A 633 30.29 18.70 -67.27
N ALA A 634 29.80 19.94 -67.35
CA ALA A 634 30.45 21.03 -68.07
C ALA A 634 30.51 22.29 -67.20
N VAL A 635 31.53 23.12 -67.44
CA VAL A 635 31.80 24.42 -66.79
C VAL A 635 32.47 24.35 -65.39
N TYR A 636 33.80 24.46 -65.41
CA TYR A 636 34.78 24.71 -64.33
C TYR A 636 34.90 23.70 -63.19
#